data_AF-A0A1Z3HTP9-F1
#
_entry.id   AF-A0A1Z3HTP9-F1
#
_cell.length_a   1.000
_cell.length_b   1.000
_cell.length_c   1.000
_cell.angle_alpha   90.00
_cell.angle_beta   90.00
_cell.angle_gamma   90.00
#
_symmetry.space_group_name_H-M   'P 1'
#
loop_
_entity.id
_entity.type
_entity.pdbx_description
1 polymer ?
#
loop_
_entity_poly.entity_id
_entity_poly.type
_entity_poly.pdbx_seq_one_letter_code
_entity_poly.pdbx_strand_id
1 'polypeptide(L)'
;MPKKIGKRDITGQKGINVIEEIVLEMGFLWYPTGGVEAGIDGFIEIRDDVTEEVTNSIIQVQGKATEQKNFYQKTILNSNTNVDNET
;
A
#
# COMPACT_ATOMS: atom_id res chain seq x y z
N MET A 1 4.20 3.20 -30.89
CA MET A 1 3.09 2.24 -30.66
C MET A 1 2.29 2.71 -29.45
N PRO A 2 0.95 2.69 -29.48
CA PRO A 2 0.16 3.10 -28.32
C PRO A 2 0.35 2.13 -27.14
N LYS A 3 0.43 2.66 -25.92
CA LYS A 3 0.45 1.87 -24.68
C LYS A 3 -0.85 1.07 -24.61
N LYS A 4 -0.75 -0.26 -24.50
CA LYS A 4 -1.91 -1.14 -24.33
C LYS A 4 -2.11 -1.40 -22.85
N ILE A 5 -3.29 -1.07 -22.32
CA ILE A 5 -3.73 -1.43 -20.97
C ILE A 5 -4.62 -2.66 -21.10
N GLY A 6 -4.21 -3.77 -20.48
CA GLY A 6 -4.93 -5.03 -20.49
C GLY A 6 -5.85 -5.21 -19.29
N LYS A 7 -6.68 -6.25 -19.32
CA LYS A 7 -7.59 -6.59 -18.22
C LYS A 7 -6.85 -6.76 -16.88
N ARG A 8 -5.64 -7.34 -16.91
CA ARG A 8 -4.82 -7.55 -15.71
C ARG A 8 -4.40 -6.24 -15.05
N ASP A 9 -4.05 -5.23 -15.86
CA ASP A 9 -3.68 -3.90 -15.35
C ASP A 9 -4.88 -3.25 -14.65
N ILE A 10 -6.09 -3.38 -15.23
CA ILE A 10 -7.34 -2.92 -14.61
C ILE A 10 -7.64 -3.69 -13.32
N THR A 11 -7.49 -5.01 -13.30
CA THR A 11 -7.69 -5.82 -12.10
C THR A 11 -6.70 -5.43 -11.00
N GLY A 12 -5.43 -5.21 -11.34
CA GLY A 12 -4.39 -4.73 -10.42
C GLY A 12 -4.78 -3.40 -9.81
N GLN A 13 -5.13 -2.41 -10.64
CA GLN A 13 -5.54 -1.08 -10.17
C GLN A 13 -6.76 -1.15 -9.24
N LYS A 14 -7.77 -1.96 -9.54
CA LYS A 14 -8.93 -2.16 -8.66
C LYS A 14 -8.53 -2.70 -7.29
N GLY A 15 -7.56 -3.60 -7.23
CA GLY A 15 -7.04 -4.10 -5.95
C GLY A 15 -6.36 -3.01 -5.14
N ILE A 16 -5.57 -2.14 -5.78
CA ILE A 16 -4.95 -1.00 -5.11
C ILE A 16 -6.00 -0.02 -4.58
N ASN A 17 -7.04 0.26 -5.36
CA ASN A 17 -8.12 1.15 -4.93
C ASN A 17 -8.83 0.63 -3.67
N VAL A 18 -9.01 -0.68 -3.52
CA VAL A 18 -9.60 -1.29 -2.30
C VAL A 18 -8.66 -1.12 -1.10
N ILE A 19 -7.34 -1.27 -1.30
CA ILE A 19 -6.36 -1.03 -0.23
C ILE A 19 -6.43 0.42 0.23
N GLU A 20 -6.42 1.36 -0.73
CA GLU A 20 -6.52 2.80 -0.45
C GLU A 20 -7.79 3.14 0.33
N GLU A 21 -8.95 2.63 -0.10
CA GLU A 21 -10.24 2.82 0.59
C GLU A 21 -10.16 2.38 2.06
N ILE A 22 -9.68 1.16 2.32
CA ILE A 22 -9.56 0.62 3.70
C ILE A 22 -8.57 1.44 4.54
N VAL A 23 -7.43 1.85 3.96
CA VAL A 23 -6.41 2.64 4.66
C VAL A 23 -6.97 4.00 5.07
N LEU A 24 -7.72 4.65 4.19
CA LEU A 24 -8.37 5.92 4.49
C LEU A 24 -9.50 5.77 5.51
N GLU A 25 -10.29 4.70 5.44
CA GLU A 25 -11.31 4.37 6.46
C GLU A 25 -10.70 4.16 7.84
N MET A 26 -9.48 3.62 7.92
CA MET A 26 -8.71 3.48 9.15
C MET A 26 -8.11 4.80 9.66
N GLY A 27 -8.23 5.90 8.91
CA GLY A 27 -7.69 7.21 9.28
C GLY A 27 -6.19 7.38 8.99
N PHE A 28 -5.60 6.48 8.20
CA PHE A 28 -4.18 6.52 7.80
C PHE A 28 -4.02 7.12 6.39
N LEU A 29 -2.78 7.45 6.02
CA LEU A 29 -2.46 8.02 4.71
C LEU A 29 -1.95 6.94 3.77
N TRP A 30 -2.30 7.06 2.48
CA TRP A 30 -1.82 6.21 1.40
C TRP A 30 -1.01 7.02 0.39
N TYR A 31 0.22 6.57 0.09
CA TYR A 31 1.06 7.13 -0.95
C TYR A 31 1.33 6.10 -2.04
N PRO A 32 0.75 6.26 -3.25
CA PRO A 32 1.02 5.33 -4.34
C PRO A 32 2.44 5.52 -4.86
N THR A 33 3.14 4.42 -5.10
CA THR A 33 4.37 4.44 -5.90
C THR A 33 3.97 4.22 -7.35
N GLY A 34 4.64 4.88 -8.31
CA GLY A 34 4.28 4.83 -9.73
C GLY A 34 4.43 3.45 -10.42
N GLY A 35 4.44 2.34 -9.67
CA GLY A 35 4.60 0.97 -10.17
C GLY A 35 6.00 0.63 -10.67
N VAL A 36 6.97 1.53 -10.52
CA VAL A 36 8.34 1.39 -11.04
C VAL A 36 9.30 0.80 -9.99
N GLU A 37 9.02 0.99 -8.70
CA GLU A 37 9.89 0.51 -7.63
C GLU A 37 9.58 -0.95 -7.28
N ALA A 38 10.27 -1.86 -7.97
CA ALA A 38 10.60 -3.23 -7.55
C ALA A 38 9.64 -3.93 -6.54
N GLY A 39 8.34 -3.97 -6.84
CA GLY A 39 7.37 -4.76 -6.08
C GLY A 39 6.77 -4.06 -4.85
N ILE A 40 6.87 -2.74 -4.73
CA ILE A 40 6.06 -1.95 -3.80
C ILE A 40 5.03 -1.21 -4.65
N ASP A 41 3.76 -1.25 -4.25
CA ASP A 41 2.67 -0.54 -4.92
C ASP A 41 2.36 0.78 -4.21
N GLY A 42 2.62 0.86 -2.90
CA GLY A 42 2.46 2.08 -2.14
C GLY A 42 2.97 1.98 -0.72
N PHE A 43 2.85 3.09 0.00
CA PHE A 43 3.20 3.23 1.40
C PHE A 43 1.96 3.62 2.21
N ILE A 44 1.82 3.05 3.40
CA ILE A 44 0.88 3.52 4.42
C ILE A 44 1.67 4.32 5.46
N GLU A 45 1.24 5.53 5.76
CA GLU A 45 1.75 6.30 6.88
C GLU A 45 0.72 6.32 8.00
N ILE A 46 1.15 5.89 9.19
CA ILE A 46 0.29 5.79 10.36
C ILE A 46 0.12 7.19 10.98
N ARG A 47 -1.13 7.56 11.22
CA ARG A 47 -1.56 8.79 11.87
C ARG A 47 -2.29 8.46 13.16
N ASP A 48 -2.04 9.23 14.20
CA ASP A 48 -2.79 9.17 15.45
C ASP A 48 -4.21 9.75 15.23
N ASP A 49 -5.24 9.01 15.64
CA ASP A 49 -6.64 9.38 15.40
C ASP A 49 -7.14 10.48 16.35
N VAL A 50 -6.44 10.72 17.45
CA VAL A 50 -6.78 11.75 18.45
C VAL A 50 -6.02 13.05 18.19
N THR A 51 -4.70 12.99 18.01
CA THR A 51 -3.85 14.17 17.81
C THR A 51 -3.77 14.62 16.36
N GLU A 52 -4.19 13.76 15.43
CA GLU A 52 -4.10 13.96 13.98
C GLU A 52 -2.68 14.00 13.41
N GLU A 53 -1.67 13.75 14.25
CA GLU A 53 -0.26 13.80 13.87
C GLU A 53 0.17 12.51 13.17
N VAL A 54 1.03 12.65 12.17
CA VAL A 54 1.71 11.51 11.56
C VAL A 54 2.79 10.99 12.51
N THR A 55 2.85 9.66 12.65
CA THR A 55 3.75 8.99 13.59
C THR A 55 5.13 8.68 13.00
N ASN A 56 5.39 9.11 11.77
CA ASN A 56 6.58 8.74 10.98
C ASN A 56 6.76 7.20 10.83
N SER A 57 5.72 6.41 11.13
CA SER A 57 5.72 4.97 10.93
C SER A 57 5.17 4.65 9.55
N ILE A 58 6.04 4.15 8.67
CA ILE A 58 5.74 3.88 7.27
C ILE A 58 5.74 2.37 7.02
N ILE A 59 4.67 1.87 6.41
CA ILE A 59 4.52 0.47 6.00
C ILE A 59 4.55 0.39 4.47
N GLN A 60 5.46 -0.42 3.94
CA GLN A 60 5.50 -0.74 2.51
C GLN A 60 4.45 -1.79 2.16
N VAL A 61 3.70 -1.56 1.09
CA VAL A 61 2.63 -2.45 0.65
C VAL A 61 2.88 -2.94 -0.75
N GLN A 62 2.76 -4.26 -0.92
CA GLN A 62 2.66 -4.93 -2.21
C GLN A 62 1.29 -5.60 -2.34
N GLY A 63 0.46 -5.07 -3.24
CA GLY A 63 -0.86 -5.58 -3.57
C GLY A 63 -0.82 -6.62 -4.69
N LYS A 64 -1.56 -7.71 -4.52
CA LYS A 64 -1.82 -8.68 -5.60
C LYS A 64 -3.31 -8.94 -5.72
N ALA A 65 -3.86 -8.63 -6.89
CA ALA A 65 -5.27 -8.78 -7.18
C ALA A 65 -5.52 -9.88 -8.21
N THR A 66 -6.58 -10.64 -8.02
CA THR A 66 -7.04 -11.66 -8.96
C THR A 66 -8.55 -11.82 -8.90
N GLU A 67 -9.14 -12.24 -10.01
CA GLU A 67 -10.58 -12.57 -10.09
C GLU A 67 -10.85 -14.03 -9.63
N GLN A 68 -9.82 -14.78 -9.28
CA GLN A 68 -9.96 -16.17 -8.82
C GLN A 68 -10.42 -16.21 -7.35
N LYS A 69 -11.48 -16.98 -7.08
CA LYS A 69 -12.09 -17.14 -5.73
C LYS A 69 -11.16 -17.70 -4.65
N ASN A 70 -10.05 -18.35 -5.00
CA ASN A 70 -9.17 -19.08 -4.07
C ASN A 70 -7.77 -18.47 -3.98
N PHE A 71 -7.66 -17.14 -3.88
CA PHE A 71 -6.37 -16.49 -3.71
C PHE A 71 -6.05 -16.31 -2.24
N TYR A 72 -5.23 -17.21 -1.69
CA TYR A 72 -4.59 -17.02 -0.39
C TYR A 72 -3.16 -16.56 -0.62
N GLN A 73 -2.85 -15.32 -0.23
CA GLN A 73 -1.47 -14.89 -0.06
C GLN A 73 -1.34 -14.12 1.25
N LYS A 74 -0.34 -14.54 2.02
CA LYS A 74 0.06 -13.91 3.27
C LYS A 74 0.72 -12.57 2.94
N THR A 75 0.12 -11.46 3.35
CA THR A 75 0.76 -10.15 3.32
C THR A 75 1.98 -10.20 4.25
N ILE A 76 3.17 -9.97 3.70
CA ILE A 76 4.38 -9.81 4.51
C ILE A 76 4.49 -8.32 4.81
N LEU A 77 4.17 -7.94 6.05
CA LEU A 77 4.44 -6.61 6.57
C LEU A 77 5.92 -6.56 6.97
N ASN A 78 6.72 -5.76 6.28
CA ASN A 78 8.07 -5.43 6.71
C ASN A 78 8.03 -4.02 7.33
N SER A 79 8.07 -3.93 8.65
CA SER A 79 8.23 -2.65 9.36
C SER A 79 9.73 -2.39 9.58
N ASN A 80 10.25 -1.33 8.97
CA ASN A 80 11.55 -0.79 9.36
C ASN A 80 11.28 0.30 10.39
N THR A 81 11.46 -0.02 11.68
CA THR A 81 11.54 1.00 12.72
C THR A 81 12.95 1.59 12.67
N ASN A 82 13.09 2.85 12.24
CA ASN A 82 14.30 3.60 12.55
C ASN A 82 14.29 3.82 14.07
N VAL A 83 15.18 3.11 14.77
CA VAL A 83 15.49 3.42 16.16
C VAL A 83 16.41 4.63 16.11
N ASP A 84 15.85 5.80 16.35
CA ASP A 84 16.62 7.02 16.53
C ASP A 84 17.51 6.82 17.77
N ASN A 85 18.79 6.56 17.54
CA ASN A 85 19.81 6.57 18.58
C ASN A 85 20.08 8.03 18.96
N GLU A 86 19.24 8.60 19.82
CA GLU A 86 19.59 9.83 20.53
C GLU A 86 20.69 9.50 21.55
N THR A 87 21.79 10.27 21.48
CA THR A 87 22.89 10.28 22.46
C THR A 87 22.88 11.59 23.21
#